data_AF-A0A3S4W3E9-F1
#
_entry.id   AF-A0A3S4W3E9-F1
#
_cell.length_a   1.000
_cell.length_b   1.000
_cell.length_c   1.000
_cell.angle_alpha   90.00
_cell.angle_beta   90.00
_cell.angle_gamma   90.00
#
_symmetry.space_group_name_H-M   'P 1'
#
loop_
_entity.id
_entity.type
_entity.pdbx_description
1 polymer ?
#
loop_
_entity_poly.entity_id
_entity_poly.type
_entity_poly.pdbx_seq_one_letter_code
_entity_poly.pdbx_strand_id
1 'polypeptide(L)'
;MARPKLLVDRTDFRENIKIELLNVSKEELLDNFEYATDITQSGLYKHVYSANYGQFGGEPVAAIVGNYTFTPSTPDIKLLKYVSSVGAMSHAPFISAAGPEFFGLDSYASLSEIKEVKDIFEGPRYAKWRALRESEDSKYLSLTMPRFLSRLPYDPIENPVKTFNYQEGINGKHSNYLWSNVAFLMASKVTDSFAKYRWCPNIIGPQSGGAVEDLPVHLFESFGQLQAKIPTEVLITDRKEFELADEGFIPLTMRKGSDNAAFFSANSVQKPKKFPNTEEGKAAETNYKLGTQLPYMFIVNRLAHYLKVLQREQIGSWKERQDLERELNVWLKQYVSDQENPPAEVRSRRPLRSAKVEVSSVAGEPGWYKVSLSVRPHFKYMGASFDLSLVGRLDIDSNK
;
A
#
# COMPACT_ATOMS: atom_id res chain seq x y z
N MET A 1 -9.81 -3.71 19.72
CA MET A 1 -10.65 -2.83 18.87
C MET A 1 -9.82 -1.63 18.47
N ALA A 2 -9.80 -1.32 17.18
CA ALA A 2 -8.78 -0.50 16.52
C ALA A 2 -8.61 0.91 17.08
N ARG A 3 -7.40 1.46 16.94
CA ARG A 3 -7.15 2.88 17.22
C ARG A 3 -6.98 3.68 15.93
N PRO A 4 -8.10 4.21 15.37
CA PRO A 4 -8.03 5.40 14.53
C PRO A 4 -7.19 6.50 15.17
N LYS A 5 -7.20 6.60 16.51
CA LYS A 5 -6.38 7.55 17.26
C LYS A 5 -4.89 7.52 16.89
N LEU A 6 -4.27 6.35 16.71
CA LEU A 6 -2.84 6.29 16.34
C LEU A 6 -2.58 6.94 14.97
N LEU A 7 -3.47 6.67 14.01
CA LEU A 7 -3.39 7.29 12.68
C LEU A 7 -3.61 8.79 12.78
N VAL A 8 -4.62 9.23 13.54
CA VAL A 8 -4.94 10.65 13.76
C VAL A 8 -3.75 11.37 14.41
N ASP A 9 -3.20 10.84 15.50
CA ASP A 9 -2.09 11.46 16.24
C ASP A 9 -0.81 11.56 15.39
N ARG A 10 -0.60 10.63 14.45
CA ARG A 10 0.54 10.63 13.51
C ARG A 10 0.28 11.44 12.23
N THR A 11 -0.92 11.97 12.02
CA THR A 11 -1.25 12.74 10.82
C THR A 11 -1.14 14.24 11.08
N ASP A 12 -0.36 14.95 10.26
CA ASP A 12 -0.38 16.42 10.28
C ASP A 12 -1.55 16.98 9.46
N PHE A 13 -2.66 17.29 10.13
CA PHE A 13 -3.87 17.83 9.50
C PHE A 13 -3.69 19.25 8.92
N ARG A 14 -2.60 19.95 9.27
CA ARG A 14 -2.29 21.28 8.68
C ARG A 14 -1.83 21.15 7.23
N GLU A 15 -1.38 19.96 6.83
CA GLU A 15 -0.79 19.67 5.52
C GLU A 15 -1.83 19.19 4.48
N ASN A 16 -3.06 19.69 4.55
CA ASN A 16 -4.19 19.36 3.64
C ASN A 16 -4.58 17.88 3.63
N ILE A 17 -4.60 17.25 4.80
CA ILE A 17 -5.05 15.87 4.98
C ILE A 17 -6.37 15.86 5.71
N LYS A 18 -7.32 15.06 5.23
CA LYS A 18 -8.62 14.81 5.88
C LYS A 18 -8.79 13.31 6.05
N ILE A 19 -9.42 12.92 7.15
CA ILE A 19 -9.77 11.52 7.43
C ILE A 19 -11.26 11.49 7.74
N GLU A 20 -11.99 10.68 6.98
CA GLU A 20 -13.40 10.40 7.21
C GLU A 20 -13.56 9.03 7.86
N LEU A 21 -14.52 8.92 8.79
CA LEU A 21 -14.83 7.67 9.46
C LEU A 21 -16.20 7.17 9.00
N LEU A 22 -16.24 5.96 8.49
CA LEU A 22 -17.45 5.26 8.11
C LEU A 22 -17.58 4.01 8.97
N ASN A 23 -18.65 3.92 9.77
CA ASN A 23 -18.92 2.76 10.60
C ASN A 23 -19.68 1.71 9.79
N VAL A 24 -19.02 0.60 9.48
CA VAL A 24 -19.62 -0.55 8.78
C VAL A 24 -18.96 -1.81 9.33
N SER A 25 -19.75 -2.86 9.58
CA SER A 25 -19.19 -4.18 9.85
C SER A 25 -18.75 -4.87 8.54
N LYS A 26 -17.89 -5.89 8.65
CA LYS A 26 -17.47 -6.67 7.47
C LYS A 26 -18.66 -7.37 6.80
N GLU A 27 -19.61 -7.84 7.61
CA GLU A 27 -20.83 -8.55 7.18
C GLU A 27 -21.80 -7.59 6.48
N GLU A 28 -22.09 -6.44 7.11
CA GLU A 28 -22.96 -5.40 6.52
C GLU A 28 -22.40 -4.88 5.19
N LEU A 29 -21.08 -4.76 5.08
CA LEU A 29 -20.45 -4.32 3.85
C LEU A 29 -20.65 -5.35 2.72
N LEU A 30 -20.53 -6.64 3.02
CA LEU A 30 -20.79 -7.70 2.05
C LEU A 30 -22.27 -7.74 1.66
N ASP A 31 -23.17 -7.73 2.65
CA ASP A 31 -24.62 -7.72 2.42
C ASP A 31 -25.05 -6.53 1.55
N ASN A 32 -24.45 -5.37 1.76
CA ASN A 32 -24.71 -4.18 0.94
C ASN A 32 -24.31 -4.38 -0.53
N PHE A 33 -23.18 -5.05 -0.80
CA PHE A 33 -22.79 -5.40 -2.16
C PHE A 33 -23.67 -6.48 -2.78
N GLU A 34 -24.16 -7.43 -1.99
CA GLU A 34 -25.04 -8.50 -2.47
C GLU A 34 -26.47 -8.01 -2.75
N TYR A 35 -26.94 -7.03 -1.98
CA TYR A 35 -28.24 -6.39 -2.19
C TYR A 35 -28.24 -5.46 -3.40
N ALA A 36 -27.12 -4.79 -3.69
CA ALA A 36 -27.01 -3.90 -4.84
C ALA A 36 -27.05 -4.69 -6.17
N THR A 37 -27.85 -4.23 -7.13
CA THR A 37 -27.92 -4.85 -8.47
C THR A 37 -26.60 -4.71 -9.23
N ASP A 38 -25.88 -3.62 -8.99
CA ASP A 38 -24.55 -3.36 -9.54
C ASP A 38 -23.65 -2.65 -8.51
N ILE A 39 -22.34 -2.78 -8.66
CA ILE A 39 -21.34 -2.16 -7.78
C ILE A 39 -21.52 -0.64 -7.73
N THR A 40 -21.92 0.00 -8.83
CA THR A 40 -22.17 1.45 -8.90
C THR A 40 -23.36 1.91 -8.06
N GLN A 41 -24.21 0.99 -7.61
CA GLN A 41 -25.36 1.27 -6.74
C GLN A 41 -25.10 0.90 -5.28
N SER A 42 -23.92 0.34 -4.96
CA SER A 42 -23.54 0.03 -3.59
C SER A 42 -23.35 1.28 -2.73
N GLY A 43 -23.57 1.14 -1.43
CA GLY A 43 -23.38 2.21 -0.45
C GLY A 43 -21.93 2.68 -0.40
N LEU A 44 -20.96 1.76 -0.45
CA LEU A 44 -19.55 2.13 -0.46
C LEU A 44 -19.19 2.94 -1.71
N TYR A 45 -19.69 2.55 -2.89
CA TYR A 45 -19.47 3.32 -4.12
C TYR A 45 -20.04 4.73 -4.01
N LYS A 46 -21.23 4.89 -3.41
CA LYS A 46 -21.82 6.22 -3.19
C LYS A 46 -20.91 7.12 -2.34
N HIS A 47 -20.37 6.59 -1.24
CA HIS A 47 -19.49 7.35 -0.34
C HIS A 47 -18.11 7.65 -0.94
N VAL A 48 -17.50 6.69 -1.65
CA VAL A 48 -16.13 6.84 -2.16
C VAL A 48 -16.09 7.55 -3.52
N TYR A 49 -16.98 7.15 -4.44
CA TYR A 49 -17.02 7.67 -5.80
C TYR A 49 -18.04 8.80 -5.93
N SER A 50 -19.33 8.52 -5.77
CA SER A 50 -20.39 9.45 -6.20
C SER A 50 -20.37 10.78 -5.43
N ALA A 51 -20.21 10.74 -4.11
CA ALA A 51 -20.20 11.93 -3.26
C ALA A 51 -18.92 12.78 -3.43
N ASN A 52 -17.85 12.19 -3.97
CA ASN A 52 -16.51 12.75 -3.97
C ASN A 52 -15.95 12.84 -5.40
N TYR A 53 -15.22 11.83 -5.88
CA TYR A 53 -14.58 11.84 -7.21
C TYR A 53 -15.57 12.11 -8.38
N GLY A 54 -16.79 11.60 -8.28
CA GLY A 54 -17.86 11.78 -9.24
C GLY A 54 -18.53 13.16 -9.18
N GLN A 55 -18.46 13.85 -8.03
CA GLN A 55 -19.17 15.09 -7.74
C GLN A 55 -18.39 16.32 -8.24
N PHE A 56 -19.07 17.28 -8.87
CA PHE A 56 -18.46 18.57 -9.20
C PHE A 56 -18.21 19.37 -7.92
N GLY A 57 -16.98 19.87 -7.75
CA GLY A 57 -16.52 20.50 -6.51
C GLY A 57 -16.16 19.53 -5.37
N GLY A 58 -16.27 18.21 -5.59
CA GLY A 58 -15.93 17.20 -4.58
C GLY A 58 -14.42 16.98 -4.44
N GLU A 59 -14.01 16.39 -3.32
CA GLU A 59 -12.62 16.05 -3.03
C GLU A 59 -12.42 14.52 -3.16
N PRO A 60 -11.64 14.03 -4.14
CA PRO A 60 -11.45 12.59 -4.34
C PRO A 60 -10.82 11.88 -3.13
N VAL A 61 -11.37 10.70 -2.79
CA VAL A 61 -10.80 9.81 -1.77
C VAL A 61 -9.47 9.24 -2.25
N ALA A 62 -8.40 9.45 -1.47
CA ALA A 62 -7.05 9.01 -1.85
C ALA A 62 -6.79 7.52 -1.62
N ALA A 63 -7.31 6.96 -0.52
CA ALA A 63 -7.20 5.56 -0.15
C ALA A 63 -8.32 5.19 0.83
N ILE A 64 -8.66 3.90 0.89
CA ILE A 64 -9.64 3.36 1.84
C ILE A 64 -8.91 2.45 2.81
N VAL A 65 -9.06 2.70 4.12
CA VAL A 65 -8.43 1.88 5.17
C VAL A 65 -9.49 0.98 5.79
N GLY A 66 -9.45 -0.31 5.45
CA GLY A 66 -10.30 -1.34 6.02
C GLY A 66 -9.77 -1.78 7.39
N ASN A 67 -10.53 -1.53 8.45
CA ASN A 67 -10.24 -2.11 9.74
C ASN A 67 -10.77 -3.56 9.86
N TYR A 68 -10.35 -4.41 8.93
CA TYR A 68 -10.76 -5.81 8.86
C TYR A 68 -9.56 -6.74 8.79
N THR A 69 -9.79 -7.96 9.28
CA THR A 69 -8.87 -9.07 9.12
C THR A 69 -9.53 -10.08 8.17
N PHE A 70 -8.87 -10.32 7.05
CA PHE A 70 -9.37 -11.18 5.98
C PHE A 70 -8.79 -12.60 6.07
N THR A 71 -9.65 -13.56 5.81
CA THR A 71 -9.36 -15.00 5.75
C THR A 71 -9.46 -15.49 4.29
N PRO A 72 -9.03 -16.72 3.96
CA PRO A 72 -9.18 -17.25 2.61
C PRO A 72 -10.59 -17.81 2.35
N SER A 73 -11.58 -17.46 3.19
CA SER A 73 -12.96 -17.92 3.04
C SER A 73 -13.66 -17.25 1.86
N THR A 74 -14.66 -17.93 1.28
CA THR A 74 -15.41 -17.41 0.13
C THR A 74 -16.04 -16.03 0.37
N PRO A 75 -16.68 -15.74 1.53
CA PRO A 75 -17.25 -14.42 1.80
C PRO A 75 -16.19 -13.31 1.80
N ASP A 76 -15.04 -13.57 2.43
CA ASP A 76 -13.94 -12.61 2.50
C ASP A 76 -13.33 -12.34 1.13
N ILE A 77 -13.05 -13.38 0.32
CA ILE A 77 -12.53 -13.20 -1.04
C ILE A 77 -13.55 -12.49 -1.94
N LYS A 78 -14.85 -12.75 -1.77
CA LYS A 78 -15.93 -12.07 -2.49
C LYS A 78 -15.96 -10.57 -2.13
N LEU A 79 -15.87 -10.24 -0.85
CA LEU A 79 -15.78 -8.86 -0.39
C LEU A 79 -14.54 -8.15 -0.94
N LEU A 80 -13.36 -8.79 -0.88
CA LEU A 80 -12.12 -8.27 -1.45
C LEU A 80 -12.24 -7.94 -2.94
N LYS A 81 -12.95 -8.79 -3.70
CA LYS A 81 -13.24 -8.53 -5.12
C LYS A 81 -14.08 -7.26 -5.28
N TYR A 82 -15.17 -7.10 -4.52
CA TYR A 82 -16.03 -5.91 -4.63
C TYR A 82 -15.28 -4.62 -4.28
N VAL A 83 -14.53 -4.60 -3.17
CA VAL A 83 -13.77 -3.40 -2.77
C VAL A 83 -12.64 -3.09 -3.76
N SER A 84 -12.03 -4.10 -4.39
CA SER A 84 -11.03 -3.88 -5.45
C SER A 84 -11.64 -3.19 -6.68
N SER A 85 -12.86 -3.57 -7.07
CA SER A 85 -13.56 -2.94 -8.20
C SER A 85 -13.99 -1.50 -7.86
N VAL A 86 -14.47 -1.24 -6.64
CA VAL A 86 -14.72 0.14 -6.18
C VAL A 86 -13.43 0.97 -6.23
N GLY A 87 -12.33 0.42 -5.70
CA GLY A 87 -11.03 1.09 -5.72
C GLY A 87 -10.52 1.38 -7.15
N ALA A 88 -10.79 0.47 -8.09
CA ALA A 88 -10.46 0.66 -9.50
C ALA A 88 -11.27 1.78 -10.15
N MET A 89 -12.57 1.88 -9.83
CA MET A 89 -13.43 2.94 -10.34
C MET A 89 -13.09 4.32 -9.74
N SER A 90 -12.74 4.38 -8.45
CA SER A 90 -12.44 5.63 -7.75
C SER A 90 -10.97 6.04 -7.76
N HIS A 91 -10.09 5.22 -8.35
CA HIS A 91 -8.64 5.36 -8.26
C HIS A 91 -8.15 5.49 -6.80
N ALA A 92 -8.69 4.67 -5.90
CA ALA A 92 -8.37 4.69 -4.47
C ALA A 92 -8.08 3.27 -3.97
N PRO A 93 -6.85 2.92 -3.59
CA PRO A 93 -6.53 1.58 -3.14
C PRO A 93 -7.19 1.28 -1.79
N PHE A 94 -7.68 0.05 -1.63
CA PHE A 94 -8.20 -0.49 -0.39
C PHE A 94 -7.08 -1.23 0.35
N ILE A 95 -6.75 -0.74 1.54
CA ILE A 95 -5.68 -1.25 2.40
C ILE A 95 -6.31 -1.87 3.64
N SER A 96 -6.07 -3.15 3.88
CA SER A 96 -6.58 -3.87 5.06
C SER A 96 -5.52 -4.85 5.58
N ALA A 97 -5.88 -5.79 6.47
CA ALA A 97 -4.97 -6.83 6.95
C ALA A 97 -5.42 -8.25 6.58
N ALA A 98 -4.44 -9.13 6.38
CA ALA A 98 -4.64 -10.57 6.34
C ALA A 98 -4.62 -11.14 7.77
N GLY A 99 -5.40 -12.20 8.03
CA GLY A 99 -5.36 -12.97 9.27
C GLY A 99 -4.35 -14.12 9.22
N PRO A 100 -3.93 -14.66 10.38
CA PRO A 100 -3.06 -15.83 10.41
C PRO A 100 -3.71 -17.06 9.72
N GLU A 101 -5.04 -17.12 9.68
CA GLU A 101 -5.80 -18.20 9.04
C GLU A 101 -5.61 -18.22 7.52
N PHE A 102 -5.16 -17.11 6.93
CA PHE A 102 -4.75 -17.00 5.53
C PHE A 102 -3.53 -17.86 5.21
N PHE A 103 -2.71 -18.16 6.22
CA PHE A 103 -1.52 -19.00 6.10
C PHE A 103 -1.74 -20.39 6.71
N GLY A 104 -2.99 -20.73 7.08
CA GLY A 104 -3.31 -21.96 7.78
C GLY A 104 -2.78 -22.00 9.22
N LEU A 105 -2.57 -20.83 9.84
CA LEU A 105 -2.07 -20.69 11.20
C LEU A 105 -3.17 -20.18 12.14
N ASP A 106 -3.09 -20.55 13.41
CA ASP A 106 -3.92 -19.95 14.47
C ASP A 106 -3.34 -18.59 14.96
N SER A 107 -2.04 -18.39 14.77
CA SER A 107 -1.30 -17.21 15.20
C SER A 107 -0.12 -16.94 14.30
N TYR A 108 0.22 -15.65 14.12
CA TYR A 108 1.42 -15.24 13.40
C TYR A 108 2.72 -15.63 14.12
N ALA A 109 2.66 -16.02 15.40
CA ALA A 109 3.83 -16.53 16.13
C ALA A 109 4.45 -17.76 15.46
N SER A 110 3.64 -18.58 14.77
CA SER A 110 4.09 -19.78 14.04
C SER A 110 4.45 -19.50 12.57
N LEU A 111 4.52 -18.23 12.14
CA LEU A 111 4.87 -17.88 10.76
C LEU A 111 6.28 -18.37 10.36
N SER A 112 7.20 -18.43 11.31
CA SER A 112 8.56 -18.95 11.08
C SER A 112 8.61 -20.46 10.81
N GLU A 113 7.56 -21.20 11.17
CA GLU A 113 7.47 -22.65 10.95
C GLU A 113 7.14 -22.98 9.49
N ILE A 114 6.60 -22.02 8.74
CA ILE A 114 6.33 -22.18 7.31
C ILE A 114 7.65 -22.21 6.54
N LYS A 115 7.92 -23.34 5.89
CA LYS A 115 9.10 -23.49 5.01
C LYS A 115 8.98 -22.58 3.80
N GLU A 116 7.97 -22.81 2.95
CA GLU A 116 7.73 -22.03 1.73
C GLU A 116 6.30 -21.48 1.73
N VAL A 117 6.17 -20.16 1.61
CA VAL A 117 4.86 -19.49 1.63
C VAL A 117 4.05 -19.84 0.38
N LYS A 118 4.71 -19.94 -0.76
CA LYS A 118 4.09 -20.21 -2.06
C LYS A 118 3.28 -21.51 -2.06
N ASP A 119 3.83 -22.58 -1.49
CA ASP A 119 3.22 -23.91 -1.43
C ASP A 119 1.84 -23.89 -0.75
N ILE A 120 1.66 -23.03 0.25
CA ILE A 120 0.37 -22.87 0.94
C ILE A 120 -0.71 -22.45 -0.06
N PHE A 121 -0.38 -21.49 -0.93
CA PHE A 121 -1.33 -20.90 -1.88
C PHE A 121 -1.55 -21.73 -3.14
N GLU A 122 -0.80 -22.83 -3.32
CA GLU A 122 -1.02 -23.81 -4.40
C GLU A 122 -2.16 -24.80 -4.07
N GLY A 123 -2.55 -24.92 -2.80
CA GLY A 123 -3.66 -25.77 -2.38
C GLY A 123 -5.04 -25.39 -2.98
N PRO A 124 -5.99 -26.34 -3.12
CA PRO A 124 -7.33 -26.08 -3.66
C PRO A 124 -8.15 -25.05 -2.87
N ARG A 125 -7.90 -24.93 -1.55
CA ARG A 125 -8.55 -23.94 -0.67
C ARG A 125 -8.37 -22.50 -1.17
N TYR A 126 -7.27 -22.21 -1.86
CA TYR A 126 -6.92 -20.86 -2.33
C TYR A 126 -7.30 -20.62 -3.79
N ALA A 127 -8.11 -21.48 -4.42
CA ALA A 127 -8.51 -21.30 -5.82
C ALA A 127 -9.14 -19.92 -6.10
N LYS A 128 -10.01 -19.44 -5.20
CA LYS A 128 -10.63 -18.11 -5.31
C LYS A 128 -9.63 -16.98 -5.06
N TRP A 129 -8.68 -17.17 -4.15
CA TRP A 129 -7.60 -16.22 -3.91
C TRP A 129 -6.70 -16.06 -5.15
N ARG A 130 -6.26 -17.17 -5.77
CA ARG A 130 -5.46 -17.12 -6.99
C ARG A 130 -6.20 -16.40 -8.13
N ALA A 131 -7.49 -16.70 -8.31
CA ALA A 131 -8.32 -16.02 -9.30
C ALA A 131 -8.46 -14.50 -9.03
N LEU A 132 -8.53 -14.09 -7.74
CA LEU A 132 -8.52 -12.68 -7.37
C LEU A 132 -7.19 -12.01 -7.76
N ARG A 133 -6.05 -12.66 -7.49
CA ARG A 133 -4.71 -12.13 -7.83
C ARG A 133 -4.47 -11.96 -9.33
N GLU A 134 -5.18 -12.71 -10.17
CA GLU A 134 -5.10 -12.59 -11.63
C GLU A 134 -6.04 -11.50 -12.19
N SER A 135 -6.95 -10.98 -11.37
CA SER A 135 -7.87 -9.90 -11.75
C SER A 135 -7.13 -8.57 -11.89
N GLU A 136 -7.49 -7.77 -12.90
CA GLU A 136 -6.90 -6.44 -13.13
C GLU A 136 -7.24 -5.42 -12.04
N ASP A 137 -8.37 -5.58 -11.36
CA ASP A 137 -8.79 -4.68 -10.28
C ASP A 137 -7.98 -4.91 -9.00
N SER A 138 -7.34 -6.07 -8.85
CA SER A 138 -6.58 -6.45 -7.65
C SER A 138 -5.36 -5.57 -7.38
N LYS A 139 -4.93 -4.75 -8.35
CA LYS A 139 -3.89 -3.72 -8.16
C LYS A 139 -4.29 -2.62 -7.18
N TYR A 140 -5.60 -2.43 -6.97
CA TYR A 140 -6.15 -1.52 -5.97
C TYR A 140 -6.39 -2.19 -4.62
N LEU A 141 -5.94 -3.43 -4.44
CA LEU A 141 -6.08 -4.16 -3.19
C LEU A 141 -4.72 -4.40 -2.54
N SER A 142 -4.61 -4.15 -1.23
CA SER A 142 -3.39 -4.35 -0.47
C SER A 142 -3.70 -4.95 0.90
N LEU A 143 -3.05 -6.07 1.23
CA LEU A 143 -3.23 -6.75 2.51
C LEU A 143 -1.93 -6.70 3.32
N THR A 144 -2.01 -6.07 4.49
CA THR A 144 -0.90 -5.89 5.44
C THR A 144 -0.85 -7.01 6.48
N MET A 145 0.33 -7.27 7.04
CA MET A 145 0.56 -8.24 8.11
C MET A 145 1.92 -8.01 8.79
N PRO A 146 2.25 -8.63 9.94
CA PRO A 146 1.39 -9.22 10.96
C PRO A 146 0.92 -8.13 11.95
N ARG A 147 0.01 -8.39 12.89
CA ARG A 147 -0.49 -7.34 13.82
C ARG A 147 0.66 -6.71 14.63
N PHE A 148 0.41 -5.51 15.13
CA PHE A 148 1.35 -4.79 15.99
C PHE A 148 0.73 -4.44 17.35
N LEU A 149 1.58 -4.24 18.35
CA LEU A 149 1.18 -3.87 19.69
C LEU A 149 0.79 -2.40 19.74
N SER A 150 -0.46 -2.12 20.12
CA SER A 150 -0.95 -0.74 20.17
C SER A 150 -0.80 -0.11 21.56
N ARG A 151 -0.79 -0.91 22.64
CA ARG A 151 -0.70 -0.45 24.03
C ARG A 151 0.33 -1.26 24.79
N LEU A 152 1.07 -0.60 25.66
CA LEU A 152 1.72 -1.28 26.77
C LEU A 152 0.67 -1.78 27.77
N PRO A 153 0.87 -2.96 28.39
CA PRO A 153 0.08 -3.37 29.54
C PRO A 153 0.08 -2.28 30.62
N TYR A 154 -0.99 -2.18 31.41
CA TYR A 154 -0.99 -1.27 32.55
C TYR A 154 -0.05 -1.80 33.63
N ASP A 155 0.80 -0.90 34.14
CA ASP A 155 1.78 -1.20 35.17
C ASP A 155 1.92 0.01 36.09
N PRO A 156 2.09 -0.17 37.41
CA PRO A 156 2.19 0.94 38.36
C PRO A 156 3.34 1.92 38.10
N ILE A 157 4.38 1.49 37.38
CA ILE A 157 5.57 2.27 37.08
C ILE A 157 5.57 2.70 35.60
N GLU A 158 5.45 1.73 34.69
CA GLU A 158 5.63 1.97 33.24
C GLU A 158 4.39 2.60 32.57
N ASN A 159 3.18 2.29 33.07
CA ASN A 159 1.92 2.79 32.50
C ASN A 159 0.84 2.95 33.60
N PRO A 160 1.02 3.91 34.52
CA PRO A 160 0.20 4.03 35.72
C PRO A 160 -1.21 4.55 35.44
N VAL A 161 -2.15 4.17 36.31
CA VAL A 161 -3.50 4.74 36.35
C VAL A 161 -3.69 5.55 37.65
N LYS A 162 -4.57 6.55 37.63
CA LYS A 162 -4.64 7.57 38.71
C LYS A 162 -5.23 7.07 40.03
N THR A 163 -6.25 6.22 39.99
CA THR A 163 -7.12 5.97 41.16
C THR A 163 -6.75 4.73 41.95
N PHE A 164 -6.34 3.65 41.28
CA PHE A 164 -6.05 2.38 41.91
C PHE A 164 -4.79 1.77 41.32
N ASN A 165 -4.09 0.95 42.11
CA ASN A 165 -2.87 0.32 41.66
C ASN A 165 -3.20 -0.86 40.72
N TYR A 166 -3.25 -0.61 39.41
CA TYR A 166 -3.58 -1.62 38.41
C TYR A 166 -2.33 -2.22 37.77
N GLN A 167 -2.21 -3.54 37.87
CA GLN A 167 -1.20 -4.31 37.17
C GLN A 167 -1.90 -5.30 36.25
N GLU A 168 -1.74 -5.12 34.93
CA GLU A 168 -2.39 -5.93 33.92
C GLU A 168 -1.66 -7.26 33.73
N GLY A 169 -2.27 -8.35 34.20
CA GLY A 169 -1.72 -9.70 34.07
C GLY A 169 -1.85 -10.25 32.65
N ILE A 170 -0.73 -10.33 31.92
CA ILE A 170 -0.69 -10.96 30.58
C ILE A 170 -0.74 -12.50 30.67
N ASN A 171 -0.36 -13.09 31.81
CA ASN A 171 -0.43 -14.54 32.10
C ASN A 171 0.29 -15.42 31.04
N GLY A 172 1.34 -14.90 30.41
CA GLY A 172 2.05 -15.58 29.32
C GLY A 172 1.24 -15.77 28.03
N LYS A 173 0.00 -15.29 27.97
CA LYS A 173 -0.88 -15.43 26.79
C LYS A 173 -0.68 -14.27 25.84
N HIS A 174 -0.13 -14.56 24.68
CA HIS A 174 0.11 -13.57 23.63
C HIS A 174 -1.17 -12.82 23.19
N SER A 175 -2.33 -13.48 23.21
CA SER A 175 -3.61 -12.88 22.84
C SER A 175 -4.13 -11.83 23.82
N ASN A 176 -3.60 -11.76 25.05
CA ASN A 176 -4.01 -10.77 26.04
C ASN A 176 -3.46 -9.37 25.75
N TYR A 177 -2.44 -9.27 24.90
CA TYR A 177 -1.96 -7.98 24.41
C TYR A 177 -2.98 -7.33 23.47
N LEU A 178 -3.04 -5.99 23.49
CA LEU A 178 -3.88 -5.25 22.56
C LEU A 178 -3.24 -5.15 21.16
N TRP A 179 -3.38 -6.24 20.39
CA TRP A 179 -2.99 -6.29 18.98
C TRP A 179 -3.90 -5.41 18.12
N SER A 180 -3.29 -4.73 17.15
CA SER A 180 -3.97 -3.82 16.24
C SER A 180 -3.62 -4.06 14.77
N ASN A 181 -4.52 -3.61 13.91
CA ASN A 181 -4.44 -3.79 12.47
C ASN A 181 -3.36 -2.89 11.85
N VAL A 182 -2.38 -3.49 11.15
CA VAL A 182 -1.26 -2.79 10.50
C VAL A 182 -1.69 -1.82 9.41
N ALA A 183 -2.89 -1.97 8.84
CA ALA A 183 -3.40 -1.06 7.82
C ALA A 183 -3.34 0.41 8.27
N PHE A 184 -3.53 0.69 9.56
CA PHE A 184 -3.37 2.04 10.12
C PHE A 184 -1.93 2.55 10.10
N LEU A 185 -0.94 1.68 10.31
CA LEU A 185 0.47 2.06 10.20
C LEU A 185 0.85 2.34 8.75
N MET A 186 0.39 1.52 7.80
CA MET A 186 0.58 1.79 6.38
C MET A 186 -0.08 3.12 5.98
N ALA A 187 -1.31 3.37 6.44
CA ALA A 187 -1.99 4.63 6.22
C ALA A 187 -1.21 5.83 6.78
N SER A 188 -0.59 5.68 7.96
CA SER A 188 0.26 6.74 8.53
C SER A 188 1.48 7.05 7.65
N LYS A 189 2.04 6.03 6.97
CA LYS A 189 3.15 6.26 6.02
C LYS A 189 2.67 6.99 4.78
N VAL A 190 1.47 6.67 4.29
CA VAL A 190 0.84 7.38 3.16
C VAL A 190 0.61 8.85 3.51
N THR A 191 0.07 9.15 4.70
CA THR A 191 -0.16 10.53 5.15
C THR A 191 1.15 11.29 5.37
N ASP A 192 2.18 10.66 5.96
CA ASP A 192 3.51 11.27 6.14
C ASP A 192 4.15 11.65 4.81
N SER A 193 4.05 10.76 3.83
CA SER A 193 4.55 10.97 2.47
C SER A 193 3.89 12.20 1.83
N PHE A 194 2.56 12.27 1.93
CA PHE A 194 1.77 13.38 1.40
C PHE A 194 2.04 14.70 2.13
N ALA A 195 2.16 14.67 3.45
CA ALA A 195 2.46 15.85 4.25
C ALA A 195 3.79 16.48 3.85
N LYS A 196 4.81 15.65 3.55
CA LYS A 196 6.14 16.14 3.15
C LYS A 196 6.23 16.55 1.68
N TYR A 197 5.58 15.82 0.77
CA TYR A 197 5.85 15.93 -0.67
C TYR A 197 4.63 16.16 -1.55
N ARG A 198 3.40 16.09 -1.00
CA ARG A 198 2.11 16.06 -1.74
C ARG A 198 1.93 14.85 -2.66
N TRP A 199 2.80 13.86 -2.50
CA TRP A 199 2.82 12.60 -3.24
C TRP A 199 3.10 11.45 -2.28
N CYS A 200 2.58 10.26 -2.60
CA CYS A 200 2.70 9.09 -1.72
C CYS A 200 3.61 7.93 -2.21
N PRO A 201 4.74 8.14 -2.93
CA PRO A 201 5.64 7.05 -3.30
C PRO A 201 6.63 6.67 -2.18
N ASN A 202 6.74 7.49 -1.14
CA ASN A 202 7.71 7.32 -0.04
C ASN A 202 7.03 6.61 1.14
N ILE A 203 6.67 5.35 0.94
CA ILE A 203 5.98 4.49 1.93
C ILE A 203 6.70 3.15 2.15
N ILE A 204 7.85 2.98 1.50
CA ILE A 204 8.70 1.79 1.58
C ILE A 204 10.13 2.18 1.91
N GLY A 205 10.88 1.26 2.51
CA GLY A 205 12.28 1.36 2.87
C GLY A 205 12.50 2.01 4.25
N PRO A 206 13.46 1.50 5.06
CA PRO A 206 13.72 2.00 6.41
C PRO A 206 14.15 3.47 6.51
N GLN A 207 14.73 4.04 5.46
CA GLN A 207 15.15 5.45 5.43
C GLN A 207 14.32 6.30 4.47
N SER A 208 13.53 5.67 3.60
CA SER A 208 12.79 6.33 2.51
C SER A 208 11.30 6.52 2.79
N GLY A 209 10.90 6.48 4.06
CA GLY A 209 9.53 6.76 4.52
C GLY A 209 8.69 5.53 4.88
N GLY A 210 9.22 4.31 4.74
CA GLY A 210 8.54 3.07 5.18
C GLY A 210 8.75 2.73 6.65
N ALA A 211 9.50 3.52 7.40
CA ALA A 211 9.79 3.28 8.81
C ALA A 211 8.62 3.65 9.72
N VAL A 212 8.27 2.73 10.60
CA VAL A 212 7.33 2.92 11.70
C VAL A 212 8.15 3.02 12.98
N GLU A 213 8.25 4.23 13.49
CA GLU A 213 8.98 4.54 14.71
C GLU A 213 8.05 4.51 15.93
N ASP A 214 8.64 4.48 17.13
CA ASP A 214 7.94 4.58 18.42
C ASP A 214 6.86 3.51 18.59
N LEU A 215 7.25 2.24 18.45
CA LEU A 215 6.37 1.11 18.77
C LEU A 215 6.46 0.73 20.26
N PRO A 216 5.34 0.39 20.91
CA PRO A 216 5.35 -0.04 22.31
C PRO A 216 6.25 -1.25 22.56
N VAL A 217 7.19 -1.13 23.49
CA VAL A 217 8.06 -2.23 23.95
C VAL A 217 7.73 -2.58 25.40
N HIS A 218 7.27 -3.81 25.64
CA HIS A 218 7.00 -4.30 27.00
C HIS A 218 8.14 -5.21 27.46
N LEU A 219 8.85 -4.79 28.51
CA LEU A 219 9.91 -5.57 29.14
C LEU A 219 9.29 -6.52 30.17
N PHE A 220 9.62 -7.81 30.12
CA PHE A 220 9.15 -8.80 31.07
C PHE A 220 10.25 -9.80 31.41
N GLU A 221 10.19 -10.36 32.61
CA GLU A 221 11.14 -11.39 33.03
C GLU A 221 10.73 -12.76 32.48
N SER A 222 11.70 -13.47 31.90
CA SER A 222 11.53 -14.81 31.34
C SER A 222 12.79 -15.62 31.64
N PHE A 223 12.63 -16.76 32.33
CA PHE A 223 13.74 -17.65 32.73
C PHE A 223 14.91 -16.91 33.44
N GLY A 224 14.60 -15.94 34.31
CA GLY A 224 15.60 -15.16 35.05
C GLY A 224 16.34 -14.11 34.23
N GLN A 225 15.89 -13.83 33.00
CA GLN A 225 16.40 -12.77 32.15
C GLN A 225 15.30 -11.80 31.76
N LEU A 226 15.66 -10.52 31.69
CA LEU A 226 14.76 -9.48 31.21
C LEU A 226 14.72 -9.52 29.68
N GLN A 227 13.55 -9.77 29.13
CA GLN A 227 13.32 -9.87 27.69
C GLN A 227 12.29 -8.82 27.24
N ALA A 228 12.53 -8.25 26.06
CA ALA A 228 11.57 -7.35 25.43
C ALA A 228 10.55 -8.16 24.60
N LYS A 229 9.26 -7.92 24.85
CA LYS A 229 8.21 -8.41 23.95
C LYS A 229 8.34 -7.66 22.63
N ILE A 230 8.44 -8.43 21.55
CA ILE A 230 8.52 -7.90 20.20
C ILE A 230 7.22 -7.13 19.90
N PRO A 231 7.29 -5.88 19.38
CA PRO A 231 6.10 -5.08 19.08
C PRO A 231 5.25 -5.61 17.91
N THR A 232 5.83 -6.43 17.02
CA THR A 232 5.09 -7.25 16.05
C THR A 232 4.93 -8.68 16.59
N GLU A 233 3.94 -9.42 16.10
CA GLU A 233 3.70 -10.79 16.57
C GLU A 233 4.86 -11.76 16.30
N VAL A 234 5.67 -11.46 15.29
CA VAL A 234 6.80 -12.30 14.85
C VAL A 234 7.92 -11.43 14.28
N LEU A 235 9.16 -11.90 14.40
CA LEU A 235 10.33 -11.35 13.70
C LEU A 235 10.42 -12.00 12.31
N ILE A 236 9.99 -11.27 11.30
CA ILE A 236 10.07 -11.70 9.89
C ILE A 236 11.52 -11.56 9.42
N THR A 237 12.08 -12.63 8.85
CA THR A 237 13.40 -12.62 8.22
C THR A 237 13.31 -12.06 6.81
N ASP A 238 14.41 -11.52 6.27
CA ASP A 238 14.44 -10.92 4.93
C ASP A 238 13.95 -11.89 3.84
N ARG A 239 14.34 -13.18 3.93
CA ARG A 239 13.84 -14.21 3.01
C ARG A 239 12.32 -14.37 3.10
N LYS A 240 11.77 -14.39 4.33
CA LYS A 240 10.33 -14.55 4.53
C LYS A 240 9.56 -13.31 4.11
N GLU A 241 10.12 -12.10 4.32
CA GLU A 241 9.58 -10.84 3.80
C GLU A 241 9.45 -10.91 2.28
N PHE A 242 10.50 -11.35 1.59
CA PHE A 242 10.50 -11.48 0.13
C PHE A 242 9.46 -12.50 -0.36
N GLU A 243 9.37 -13.68 0.27
CA GLU A 243 8.36 -14.69 -0.07
C GLU A 243 6.93 -14.17 0.13
N LEU A 244 6.67 -13.41 1.20
CA LEU A 244 5.36 -12.80 1.46
C LEU A 244 5.04 -11.68 0.45
N ALA A 245 6.05 -10.88 0.09
CA ALA A 245 5.91 -9.80 -0.88
C ALA A 245 5.62 -10.32 -2.29
N ASP A 246 6.22 -11.44 -2.70
CA ASP A 246 5.95 -12.10 -3.99
C ASP A 246 4.53 -12.69 -4.03
N GLU A 247 4.02 -13.11 -2.87
CA GLU A 247 2.63 -13.56 -2.70
C GLU A 247 1.60 -12.43 -2.54
N GLY A 248 2.02 -11.16 -2.65
CA GLY A 248 1.12 -10.00 -2.70
C GLY A 248 0.67 -9.48 -1.34
N PHE A 249 1.43 -9.77 -0.27
CA PHE A 249 1.24 -9.20 1.06
C PHE A 249 2.21 -8.05 1.32
N ILE A 250 1.85 -7.19 2.27
CA ILE A 250 2.70 -6.11 2.76
C ILE A 250 3.14 -6.42 4.20
N PRO A 251 4.29 -7.08 4.38
CA PRO A 251 4.83 -7.40 5.70
C PRO A 251 5.43 -6.18 6.39
N LEU A 252 5.07 -5.99 7.66
CA LEU A 252 5.75 -5.09 8.60
C LEU A 252 6.86 -5.88 9.29
N THR A 253 8.10 -5.54 8.98
CA THR A 253 9.28 -6.18 9.57
C THR A 253 9.79 -5.39 10.76
N MET A 254 10.05 -6.07 11.87
CA MET A 254 10.54 -5.43 13.08
C MET A 254 12.06 -5.34 13.08
N ARG A 255 12.62 -4.17 13.43
CA ARG A 255 14.04 -4.02 13.70
C ARG A 255 14.36 -4.70 15.02
N LYS A 256 15.11 -5.80 14.96
CA LYS A 256 15.47 -6.60 16.14
C LYS A 256 16.18 -5.73 17.20
N GLY A 257 15.69 -5.79 18.44
CA GLY A 257 16.28 -5.08 19.58
C GLY A 257 15.99 -3.58 19.63
N SER A 258 15.04 -3.09 18.84
CA SER A 258 14.58 -1.69 18.83
C SER A 258 13.04 -1.66 18.93
N ASP A 259 12.50 -0.46 19.00
CA ASP A 259 11.10 -0.04 18.91
C ASP A 259 10.70 0.40 17.49
N ASN A 260 11.54 0.14 16.48
CA ASN A 260 11.31 0.53 15.09
C ASN A 260 10.93 -0.67 14.21
N ALA A 261 10.01 -0.48 13.28
CA ALA A 261 9.69 -1.42 12.21
C ALA A 261 9.78 -0.76 10.84
N ALA A 262 9.77 -1.54 9.76
CA ALA A 262 9.80 -1.03 8.41
C ALA A 262 8.96 -1.87 7.44
N PHE A 263 8.32 -1.19 6.49
CA PHE A 263 7.83 -1.79 5.26
C PHE A 263 8.95 -1.73 4.22
N PHE A 264 9.47 -2.88 3.81
CA PHE A 264 10.49 -2.94 2.74
C PHE A 264 9.86 -2.86 1.36
N SER A 265 8.69 -3.46 1.20
CA SER A 265 7.91 -3.48 -0.02
C SER A 265 6.45 -3.15 0.26
N ALA A 266 5.72 -2.71 -0.78
CA ALA A 266 4.29 -2.43 -0.72
C ALA A 266 3.66 -2.91 -2.03
N ASN A 267 3.66 -4.22 -2.23
CA ASN A 267 3.04 -4.84 -3.39
C ASN A 267 1.53 -4.93 -3.18
N SER A 268 0.77 -4.72 -4.25
CA SER A 268 -0.65 -5.06 -4.27
C SER A 268 -0.83 -6.58 -4.33
N VAL A 269 -2.08 -7.01 -4.20
CA VAL A 269 -2.45 -8.43 -4.31
C VAL A 269 -2.23 -8.96 -5.74
N GLN A 270 -2.19 -8.09 -6.76
CA GLN A 270 -2.06 -8.47 -8.16
C GLN A 270 -0.76 -9.26 -8.41
N LYS A 271 -0.92 -10.43 -9.04
CA LYS A 271 0.21 -11.27 -9.45
C LYS A 271 0.82 -10.72 -10.75
N PRO A 272 2.14 -10.47 -10.81
CA PRO A 272 2.79 -10.08 -12.05
C PRO A 272 2.62 -11.15 -13.15
N LYS A 273 2.21 -10.72 -14.35
CA LYS A 273 2.11 -11.60 -15.52
C LYS A 273 3.49 -11.84 -16.12
N LYS A 274 3.76 -13.09 -16.49
CA LYS A 274 4.94 -13.46 -17.27
C LYS A 274 4.66 -13.27 -18.75
N PHE A 275 5.61 -12.69 -19.46
CA PHE A 275 5.56 -12.49 -20.91
C PHE A 275 6.64 -13.35 -21.60
N PRO A 276 6.54 -13.58 -22.94
CA PRO A 276 7.59 -14.26 -23.68
C PRO A 276 8.95 -13.57 -23.52
N ASN A 277 10.04 -14.33 -23.59
CA ASN A 277 11.41 -13.82 -23.41
C ASN A 277 11.93 -13.08 -24.68
N THR A 278 11.18 -12.10 -25.17
CA THR A 278 11.60 -11.14 -26.22
C THR A 278 11.88 -9.79 -25.59
N GLU A 279 12.50 -8.86 -26.34
CA GLU A 279 12.73 -7.50 -25.83
C GLU A 279 11.41 -6.79 -25.48
N GLU A 280 10.39 -6.92 -26.33
CA GLU A 280 9.06 -6.36 -26.06
C GLU A 280 8.38 -7.05 -24.87
N GLY A 281 8.56 -8.37 -24.74
CA GLY A 281 8.01 -9.12 -23.62
C GLY A 281 8.61 -8.70 -22.28
N LYS A 282 9.93 -8.50 -22.20
CA LYS A 282 10.59 -7.99 -20.99
C LYS A 282 10.16 -6.56 -20.65
N ALA A 283 9.98 -5.71 -21.65
CA ALA A 283 9.45 -4.36 -21.44
C ALA A 283 8.00 -4.39 -20.92
N ALA A 284 7.15 -5.26 -21.49
CA ALA A 284 5.78 -5.46 -21.04
C ALA A 284 5.71 -6.01 -19.60
N GLU A 285 6.57 -6.98 -19.25
CA GLU A 285 6.68 -7.53 -17.91
C GLU A 285 7.10 -6.46 -16.90
N THR A 286 8.07 -5.62 -17.25
CA THR A 286 8.50 -4.49 -16.42
C THR A 286 7.36 -3.51 -16.19
N ASN A 287 6.64 -3.14 -17.26
CA ASN A 287 5.50 -2.22 -17.16
C ASN A 287 4.37 -2.79 -16.31
N TYR A 288 4.08 -4.09 -16.47
CA TYR A 288 3.06 -4.78 -15.68
C TYR A 288 3.44 -4.81 -14.20
N LYS A 289 4.71 -5.12 -13.88
CA LYS A 289 5.22 -5.14 -12.51
C LYS A 289 5.19 -3.77 -11.83
N LEU A 290 5.39 -2.67 -12.56
CA LEU A 290 5.20 -1.33 -11.99
C LEU A 290 3.75 -1.09 -11.56
N GLY A 291 2.78 -1.61 -12.32
CA GLY A 291 1.36 -1.52 -12.00
C GLY A 291 0.94 -2.34 -10.78
N THR A 292 1.67 -3.39 -10.43
CA THR A 292 1.35 -4.22 -9.24
C THR A 292 1.88 -3.61 -7.94
N GLN A 293 2.59 -2.48 -7.98
CA GLN A 293 3.23 -1.88 -6.81
C GLN A 293 2.52 -0.61 -6.36
N LEU A 294 2.13 -0.58 -5.09
CA LEU A 294 1.33 0.49 -4.49
C LEU A 294 2.00 1.88 -4.57
N PRO A 295 3.32 2.06 -4.37
CA PRO A 295 3.97 3.36 -4.48
C PRO A 295 3.79 4.03 -5.85
N TYR A 296 3.80 3.24 -6.94
CA TYR A 296 3.59 3.74 -8.28
C TYR A 296 2.11 3.95 -8.59
N MET A 297 1.23 3.09 -8.07
CA MET A 297 -0.21 3.28 -8.17
C MET A 297 -0.66 4.58 -7.51
N PHE A 298 -0.09 4.98 -6.36
CA PHE A 298 -0.40 6.27 -5.75
C PHE A 298 -0.06 7.47 -6.64
N ILE A 299 1.00 7.39 -7.44
CA ILE A 299 1.34 8.44 -8.41
C ILE A 299 0.26 8.51 -9.50
N VAL A 300 -0.09 7.37 -10.09
CA VAL A 300 -1.11 7.30 -11.16
C VAL A 300 -2.48 7.73 -10.66
N ASN A 301 -2.88 7.30 -9.46
CA ASN A 301 -4.15 7.65 -8.84
C ASN A 301 -4.27 9.15 -8.63
N ARG A 302 -3.20 9.79 -8.13
CA ARG A 302 -3.20 11.24 -7.93
C ARG A 302 -3.25 12.01 -9.24
N LEU A 303 -2.59 11.52 -10.29
CA LEU A 303 -2.73 12.09 -11.64
C LEU A 303 -4.17 11.95 -12.15
N ALA A 304 -4.81 10.80 -11.95
CA ALA A 304 -6.21 10.59 -12.33
C ALA A 304 -7.17 11.53 -11.57
N HIS A 305 -6.93 11.75 -10.28
CA HIS A 305 -7.69 12.71 -9.47
C HIS A 305 -7.52 14.14 -9.97
N TYR A 306 -6.28 14.60 -10.19
CA TYR A 306 -6.04 15.94 -10.71
C TYR A 306 -6.64 16.14 -12.10
N LEU A 307 -6.44 15.19 -13.02
CA LEU A 307 -6.98 15.28 -14.37
C LEU A 307 -8.51 15.35 -14.36
N LYS A 308 -9.17 14.55 -13.52
CA LYS A 308 -10.63 14.57 -13.41
C LYS A 308 -11.15 15.93 -12.98
N VAL A 309 -10.52 16.55 -11.98
CA VAL A 309 -10.90 17.87 -11.47
C VAL A 309 -10.58 18.96 -12.49
N LEU A 310 -9.33 19.02 -12.98
CA LEU A 310 -8.87 20.07 -13.89
C LEU A 310 -9.61 20.06 -15.23
N GLN A 311 -9.83 18.89 -15.83
CA GLN A 311 -10.53 18.81 -17.11
C GLN A 311 -12.02 19.14 -16.98
N ARG A 312 -12.62 18.86 -15.82
CA ARG A 312 -14.03 19.19 -15.57
C ARG A 312 -14.27 20.72 -15.58
N GLU A 313 -13.34 21.52 -15.06
CA GLU A 313 -13.39 22.99 -15.14
C GLU A 313 -13.27 23.54 -16.57
N GLN A 314 -12.73 22.74 -17.50
CA GLN A 314 -12.48 23.17 -18.88
C GLN A 314 -13.60 22.75 -19.84
N ILE A 315 -14.63 22.03 -19.37
CA ILE A 315 -15.77 21.63 -20.20
C ILE A 315 -16.51 22.88 -20.67
N GLY A 316 -16.75 23.00 -21.98
CA GLY A 316 -17.41 24.15 -22.60
C GLY A 316 -16.46 25.28 -23.04
N SER A 317 -15.15 25.14 -22.80
CA SER A 317 -14.15 26.07 -23.34
C SER A 317 -13.86 25.81 -24.83
N TRP A 318 -13.41 26.85 -25.54
CA TRP A 318 -13.01 26.76 -26.94
C TRP A 318 -11.61 26.14 -27.05
N LYS A 319 -11.55 24.81 -27.16
CA LYS A 319 -10.27 24.08 -27.29
C LYS A 319 -10.28 23.12 -28.46
N GLU A 320 -9.23 23.20 -29.26
CA GLU A 320 -8.96 22.19 -30.26
C GLU A 320 -8.06 21.07 -29.71
N ARG A 321 -7.91 20.00 -30.50
CA ARG A 321 -7.05 18.86 -30.18
C ARG A 321 -5.64 19.28 -29.76
N GLN A 322 -5.06 20.24 -30.49
CA GLN A 322 -3.70 20.73 -30.26
C GLN A 322 -3.57 21.55 -28.98
N ASP A 323 -4.62 22.29 -28.62
CA ASP A 323 -4.64 23.07 -27.37
C ASP A 323 -4.66 22.15 -26.16
N LEU A 324 -5.52 21.12 -26.17
CA LEU A 324 -5.56 20.11 -25.11
C LEU A 324 -4.22 19.39 -24.95
N GLU A 325 -3.62 18.97 -26.06
CA GLU A 325 -2.31 18.31 -26.05
C GLU A 325 -1.22 19.22 -25.46
N ARG A 326 -1.19 20.50 -25.87
CA ARG A 326 -0.22 21.48 -25.35
C ARG A 326 -0.41 21.73 -23.87
N GLU A 327 -1.62 22.03 -23.42
CA GLU A 327 -1.92 22.35 -22.03
C GLU A 327 -1.64 21.20 -21.08
N LEU A 328 -2.06 19.98 -21.45
CA LEU A 328 -1.81 18.78 -20.64
C LEU A 328 -0.31 18.48 -20.53
N ASN A 329 0.44 18.62 -21.62
CA ASN A 329 1.90 18.45 -21.58
C ASN A 329 2.58 19.53 -20.72
N VAL A 330 2.14 20.79 -20.79
CA VAL A 330 2.67 21.87 -19.94
C VAL A 330 2.36 21.63 -18.47
N TRP A 331 1.11 21.27 -18.16
CA TRP A 331 0.69 20.93 -16.79
C TRP A 331 1.49 19.76 -16.23
N LEU A 332 1.70 18.71 -17.02
CA LEU A 332 2.37 17.50 -16.54
C LEU A 332 3.87 17.71 -16.29
N LYS A 333 4.52 18.58 -17.06
CA LYS A 333 5.95 18.92 -16.90
C LYS A 333 6.30 19.43 -15.50
N GLN A 334 5.36 20.03 -14.77
CA GLN A 334 5.61 20.50 -13.39
C GLN A 334 5.99 19.37 -12.42
N TYR A 335 5.58 18.13 -12.74
CA TYR A 335 5.84 16.93 -11.95
C TYR A 335 6.96 16.06 -12.51
N VAL A 336 7.61 16.52 -13.59
CA VAL A 336 8.70 15.80 -14.26
C VAL A 336 10.06 16.35 -13.81
N SER A 337 10.98 15.44 -13.50
CA SER A 337 12.39 15.71 -13.27
C SER A 337 13.23 14.85 -14.22
N ASP A 338 13.66 15.45 -15.32
CA ASP A 338 14.42 14.80 -16.40
C ASP A 338 15.95 14.78 -16.17
N GLN A 339 16.42 15.46 -15.12
CA GLN A 339 17.82 15.41 -14.70
C GLN A 339 18.28 13.97 -14.46
N GLU A 340 19.54 13.68 -14.76
CA GLU A 340 20.10 12.33 -14.61
C GLU A 340 20.19 11.92 -13.14
N ASN A 341 20.62 12.85 -12.26
CA ASN A 341 20.77 12.60 -10.83
C ASN A 341 20.16 13.72 -9.96
N PRO A 342 18.82 13.89 -9.96
CA PRO A 342 18.17 14.86 -9.11
C PRO A 342 18.28 14.45 -7.63
N PRO A 343 18.38 15.41 -6.69
CA PRO A 343 18.34 15.13 -5.26
C PRO A 343 17.09 14.34 -4.84
N ALA A 344 17.19 13.57 -3.75
CA ALA A 344 16.09 12.71 -3.29
C ALA A 344 14.79 13.48 -2.98
N GLU A 345 14.90 14.71 -2.45
CA GLU A 345 13.74 15.59 -2.22
C GLU A 345 13.07 16.00 -3.54
N VAL A 346 13.85 16.35 -4.56
CA VAL A 346 13.31 16.71 -5.89
C VAL A 346 12.60 15.52 -6.52
N ARG A 347 13.18 14.31 -6.45
CA ARG A 347 12.51 13.07 -6.91
C ARG A 347 11.20 12.78 -6.18
N SER A 348 11.10 13.21 -4.93
CA SER A 348 9.90 12.98 -4.11
C SER A 348 8.78 13.97 -4.43
N ARG A 349 9.11 15.24 -4.67
CA ARG A 349 8.15 16.29 -5.09
C ARG A 349 7.77 16.19 -6.58
N ARG A 350 8.68 15.66 -7.41
CA ARG A 350 8.50 15.42 -8.85
C ARG A 350 8.74 13.94 -9.15
N PRO A 351 7.71 13.09 -8.95
CA PRO A 351 7.88 11.64 -8.99
C PRO A 351 8.08 11.07 -10.40
N LEU A 352 7.84 11.86 -11.45
CA LEU A 352 7.94 11.42 -12.84
C LEU A 352 9.32 11.75 -13.42
N ARG A 353 9.94 10.78 -14.08
CA ARG A 353 11.16 10.98 -14.85
C ARG A 353 10.87 11.47 -16.27
N SER A 354 9.84 10.94 -16.89
CA SER A 354 9.36 11.39 -18.20
C SER A 354 7.86 11.16 -18.30
N ALA A 355 7.21 11.96 -19.13
CA ALA A 355 5.81 11.77 -19.43
C ALA A 355 5.45 12.32 -20.81
N LYS A 356 4.45 11.72 -21.44
CA LYS A 356 3.95 12.10 -22.76
C LYS A 356 2.44 12.03 -22.76
N VAL A 357 1.80 13.07 -23.29
CA VAL A 357 0.36 13.09 -23.55
C VAL A 357 0.14 13.17 -25.05
N GLU A 358 -0.65 12.25 -25.59
CA GLU A 358 -1.09 12.23 -26.98
C GLU A 358 -2.62 12.37 -27.03
N VAL A 359 -3.13 13.26 -27.88
CA VAL A 359 -4.56 13.51 -28.00
C VAL A 359 -5.01 13.22 -29.43
N SER A 360 -5.98 12.32 -29.57
CA SER A 360 -6.65 12.01 -30.84
C SER A 360 -8.14 12.37 -30.78
N SER A 361 -8.73 12.69 -31.93
CA SER A 361 -10.18 12.93 -32.05
C SER A 361 -10.95 11.61 -32.11
N VAL A 362 -12.16 11.60 -31.57
CA VAL A 362 -13.08 10.47 -31.70
C VAL A 362 -13.85 10.62 -33.00
N ALA A 363 -13.74 9.62 -33.89
CA ALA A 363 -14.43 9.65 -35.17
C ALA A 363 -15.95 9.64 -34.95
N GLY A 364 -16.67 10.58 -35.58
CA GLY A 364 -18.13 10.71 -35.46
C GLY A 364 -18.62 11.57 -34.30
N GLU A 365 -17.74 12.00 -33.39
CA GLU A 365 -18.11 12.80 -32.21
C GLU A 365 -17.25 14.08 -32.12
N PRO A 366 -17.66 15.18 -32.78
CA PRO A 366 -16.97 16.47 -32.67
C PRO A 366 -16.91 16.95 -31.22
N GLY A 367 -15.73 17.41 -30.79
CA GLY A 367 -15.48 17.85 -29.41
C GLY A 367 -15.11 16.73 -28.44
N TRP A 368 -15.17 15.46 -28.86
CA TRP A 368 -14.69 14.33 -28.07
C TRP A 368 -13.26 13.96 -28.44
N TYR A 369 -12.43 13.76 -27.41
CA TYR A 369 -11.02 13.46 -27.55
C TYR A 369 -10.65 12.22 -26.75
N LYS A 370 -9.80 11.38 -27.33
CA LYS A 370 -9.11 10.30 -26.62
C LYS A 370 -7.73 10.78 -26.23
N VAL A 371 -7.48 10.84 -24.93
CA VAL A 371 -6.20 11.24 -24.35
C VAL A 371 -5.46 9.99 -23.89
N SER A 372 -4.26 9.78 -24.42
CA SER A 372 -3.33 8.74 -23.98
C SER A 372 -2.23 9.38 -23.15
N LEU A 373 -2.19 9.07 -21.85
CA LEU A 373 -1.19 9.55 -20.92
C LEU A 373 -0.21 8.41 -20.60
N SER A 374 1.05 8.58 -21.00
CA SER A 374 2.14 7.65 -20.69
C SER A 374 3.10 8.32 -19.72
N VAL A 375 3.25 7.74 -18.52
CA VAL A 375 4.14 8.26 -17.47
C VAL A 375 5.20 7.24 -17.09
N ARG A 376 6.42 7.71 -16.84
CA ARG A 376 7.54 6.90 -16.34
C ARG A 376 7.98 7.44 -14.98
N PRO A 377 7.76 6.73 -13.88
CA PRO A 377 8.23 7.16 -12.56
C PRO A 377 9.74 6.97 -12.39
N HIS A 378 10.32 7.61 -11.38
CA HIS A 378 11.64 7.24 -10.89
C HIS A 378 11.60 5.87 -10.20
N PHE A 379 12.59 5.00 -10.46
CA PHE A 379 12.64 3.68 -9.84
C PHE A 379 13.15 3.75 -8.40
N LYS A 380 12.51 2.95 -7.54
CA LYS A 380 12.95 2.65 -6.19
C LYS A 380 13.98 1.51 -6.19
N TYR A 381 14.96 1.58 -5.31
CA TYR A 381 15.88 0.47 -5.06
C TYR A 381 15.18 -0.61 -4.25
N MET A 382 15.13 -1.84 -4.79
CA MET A 382 14.40 -2.97 -4.19
C MET A 382 15.25 -4.25 -4.09
N GLY A 383 16.52 -4.20 -4.45
CA GLY A 383 17.44 -5.34 -4.39
C GLY A 383 18.55 -5.25 -5.43
N ALA A 384 19.64 -5.96 -5.15
CA ALA A 384 20.77 -6.17 -6.07
C ALA A 384 21.41 -7.53 -5.75
N SER A 385 21.95 -8.19 -6.78
CA SER A 385 22.85 -9.34 -6.60
C SER A 385 24.27 -8.81 -6.47
N PHE A 386 25.02 -9.32 -5.48
CA PHE A 386 26.42 -8.96 -5.27
C PHE A 386 27.27 -10.22 -5.42
N ASP A 387 28.03 -10.30 -6.51
CA ASP A 387 28.99 -11.37 -6.73
C ASP A 387 30.37 -10.94 -6.19
N LEU A 388 30.84 -11.60 -5.14
CA LEU A 388 32.13 -11.34 -4.53
C LEU A 388 33.16 -12.35 -5.05
N SER A 389 34.15 -11.87 -5.80
CA SER A 389 35.30 -12.66 -6.24
C SER A 389 36.59 -12.12 -5.61
N LEU A 390 37.41 -13.03 -5.06
CA LEU A 390 38.77 -12.71 -4.61
C LEU A 390 39.69 -12.73 -5.83
N VAL A 391 40.19 -11.57 -6.25
CA VAL A 391 41.14 -11.46 -7.36
C VAL A 391 42.56 -11.37 -6.80
N GLY A 392 43.38 -12.38 -7.06
CA GLY A 392 44.81 -12.40 -6.73
C GLY A 392 45.62 -11.91 -7.93
N ARG A 393 46.28 -10.75 -7.78
CA ARG A 393 46.82 -9.85 -8.81
C ARG A 393 45.72 -9.09 -9.56
N LEU A 394 45.58 -7.80 -9.22
CA LEU A 394 45.10 -6.83 -10.21
C LEU A 394 46.01 -7.00 -11.44
N ASP A 395 45.42 -7.29 -12.59
CA ASP A 395 46.03 -6.85 -13.83
C ASP A 395 46.14 -5.32 -13.71
N ILE A 396 47.32 -4.88 -13.26
CA ILE A 396 47.82 -3.57 -13.60
C ILE A 396 48.00 -3.70 -15.10
N ASP A 397 47.03 -3.21 -15.87
CA ASP A 397 47.26 -2.96 -17.29
C ASP A 397 48.37 -1.93 -17.39
N SER A 398 49.59 -2.47 -17.42
CA SER A 398 50.74 -1.90 -18.05
C SER A 398 50.47 -1.82 -19.55
N ASN A 399 50.29 -0.58 -20.03
CA ASN A 399 50.44 -0.13 -21.42
C ASN A 399 49.35 -0.62 -22.40
N LYS A 400 48.73 0.23 -23.23
CA LYS A 400 49.33 1.29 -24.06
C LYS A 400 48.23 2.13 -24.70
#